data_AF-A0AAV5CER3-F1
#
_entry.id   AF-A0AAV5CER3-F1
#
_cell.length_a   1.000
_cell.length_b   1.000
_cell.length_c   1.000
_cell.angle_alpha   90.00
_cell.angle_beta   90.00
_cell.angle_gamma   90.00
#
_symmetry.space_group_name_H-M   'P 1'
#
loop_
_entity.id
_entity.type
_entity.pdbx_description
1 polymer ?
#
loop_
_entity_poly.entity_id
_entity_poly.type
_entity_poly.pdbx_seq_one_letter_code
_entity_poly.pdbx_strand_id
1 'polypeptide(L)'
;MGNERVKAEALQILGLFQVLPRLVVFDLDYTLWPFYCWTHKTEHFQKIQRKTGIPYKSMLFFDDEDRNTETMSKMGVTSVLVENGVNLDMFKLGLSNFATNHAASSTKQDK
;
A
#
# COMPACT_ATOMS: atom_id res chain seq x y z
N MET A 1 -0.68 -22.85 19.11
CA MET A 1 -1.46 -21.81 19.83
C MET A 1 -1.13 -20.39 19.38
N GLY A 2 0.12 -19.91 19.37
CA GLY A 2 0.43 -18.52 18.95
C GLY A 2 0.02 -18.16 17.51
N ASN A 3 0.29 -19.04 16.54
CA ASN A 3 -0.02 -18.78 15.13
C ASN A 3 -1.52 -18.71 14.82
N GLU A 4 -2.35 -19.46 15.53
CA GLU A 4 -3.80 -19.46 15.32
C GLU A 4 -4.44 -18.16 15.81
N ARG A 5 -3.98 -17.65 16.95
CA ARG A 5 -4.44 -16.37 17.48
C ARG A 5 -4.05 -15.21 16.56
N VAL A 6 -2.80 -15.16 16.10
CA VAL A 6 -2.34 -14.12 15.15
C VAL A 6 -3.14 -14.19 13.84
N LYS A 7 -3.41 -15.39 13.33
CA LYS A 7 -4.24 -15.57 12.13
C LYS A 7 -5.68 -15.07 12.35
N ALA A 8 -6.28 -15.37 13.50
CA ALA A 8 -7.62 -14.90 13.82
C ALA A 8 -7.69 -13.38 13.91
N GLU A 9 -6.72 -12.74 14.58
CA GLU A 9 -6.62 -11.28 14.66
C GLU A 9 -6.42 -10.65 13.27
N ALA A 10 -5.56 -11.24 12.42
CA ALA A 10 -5.37 -10.77 11.04
C ALA A 10 -6.67 -10.87 10.21
N LEU A 11 -7.38 -11.99 10.29
CA LEU A 11 -8.67 -12.17 9.60
C LEU A 11 -9.73 -11.18 10.11
N GLN A 12 -9.75 -10.91 11.41
CA GLN A 12 -10.66 -9.92 11.99
C GLN A 12 -10.37 -8.52 11.43
N ILE A 13 -9.09 -8.11 11.36
CA ILE A 13 -8.70 -6.81 10.80
C ILE A 13 -9.07 -6.70 9.33
N LEU A 14 -8.73 -7.70 8.52
CA LEU A 14 -9.05 -7.71 7.09
C LEU A 14 -10.57 -7.71 6.85
N GLY A 15 -11.33 -8.39 7.70
CA GLY A 15 -12.79 -8.45 7.65
C GLY A 15 -13.51 -7.14 7.97
N LEU A 16 -12.81 -6.11 8.47
CA LEU A 16 -13.38 -4.78 8.70
C LEU A 16 -13.62 -3.98 7.41
N PHE A 17 -13.01 -4.38 6.29
CA PHE A 17 -13.02 -3.62 5.05
C PHE A 17 -13.71 -4.40 3.92
N GLN A 18 -14.67 -3.77 3.25
CA GLN A 18 -15.36 -4.39 2.10
C GLN A 18 -14.47 -4.52 0.87
N VAL A 19 -13.46 -3.66 0.75
CA VAL A 19 -12.48 -3.69 -0.33
C VAL A 19 -11.08 -3.73 0.27
N LEU A 20 -10.30 -4.70 -0.18
CA LEU A 20 -8.89 -4.87 0.19
C LEU A 20 -7.97 -4.66 -1.03
N PRO A 21 -6.73 -4.19 -0.81
CA PRO A 21 -5.74 -4.12 -1.87
C PRO A 21 -5.39 -5.51 -2.39
N ARG A 22 -5.12 -5.63 -3.69
CA ARG A 22 -4.66 -6.88 -4.31
C ARG A 22 -3.16 -7.09 -4.12
N LEU A 23 -2.42 -6.01 -3.89
CA LEU A 23 -0.99 -6.03 -3.63
C LEU A 23 -0.65 -4.98 -2.58
N VAL A 24 0.10 -5.39 -1.56
CA VAL A 24 0.72 -4.47 -0.61
C VAL A 24 2.21 -4.44 -0.90
N VAL A 25 2.77 -3.24 -1.03
CA VAL A 25 4.18 -3.00 -1.30
C VAL A 25 4.76 -2.26 -0.10
N PHE A 26 5.86 -2.78 0.43
CA PHE A 26 6.61 -2.16 1.52
C PHE A 26 7.93 -1.67 0.96
N ASP A 27 8.26 -0.41 1.23
CA ASP A 27 9.62 0.04 1.00
C ASP A 27 10.60 -0.59 1.98
N LEU A 28 11.82 -0.84 1.50
CA LEU A 28 12.89 -1.49 2.27
C LEU A 28 14.22 -0.74 2.16
N ASP A 29 14.27 0.39 1.45
CA ASP A 29 15.49 1.20 1.35
C ASP A 29 15.87 1.63 2.77
N TYR A 30 17.15 1.52 3.11
CA TYR A 30 17.68 1.76 4.46
C TYR A 30 17.09 0.89 5.60
N THR A 31 16.14 0.00 5.31
CA THR A 31 15.57 -0.95 6.28
C THR A 31 16.35 -2.26 6.32
N LEU A 32 16.60 -2.86 5.15
CA LEU A 32 17.37 -4.11 5.00
C LEU A 32 18.61 -3.94 4.12
N TRP A 33 18.74 -2.78 3.49
CA TRP A 33 19.80 -2.50 2.53
C TRP A 33 20.36 -1.09 2.78
N PRO A 34 21.65 -0.94 3.13
CA PRO A 34 22.21 0.36 3.55
C PRO A 34 22.54 1.28 2.36
N PHE A 35 22.08 0.96 1.15
CA PHE A 35 22.31 1.78 -0.04
C PHE A 35 20.99 2.22 -0.64
N TYR A 36 20.96 3.44 -1.15
CA TYR A 36 19.83 3.95 -1.93
C TYR A 36 19.82 3.33 -3.33
N CYS A 37 18.65 2.93 -3.82
CA CYS A 37 18.50 2.66 -5.24
C CYS A 37 18.35 3.97 -6.00
N TRP A 38 19.26 4.27 -6.93
CA TRP A 38 19.15 5.47 -7.79
C TRP A 38 17.92 5.46 -8.72
N THR A 39 17.14 4.38 -8.71
CA THR A 39 16.00 4.20 -9.61
C THR A 39 14.73 4.76 -8.96
N HIS A 40 13.97 5.58 -9.68
CA HIS A 40 12.73 6.14 -9.17
C HIS A 40 11.68 5.05 -8.90
N LYS A 41 10.88 5.21 -7.83
CA LYS A 41 9.79 4.29 -7.47
C LYS A 41 8.80 4.05 -8.63
N THR A 42 8.58 5.06 -9.49
CA THR A 42 7.76 4.93 -10.71
C THR A 42 8.21 3.78 -11.59
N GLU A 43 9.52 3.60 -11.80
CA GLU A 43 10.05 2.52 -12.63
C GLU A 43 9.87 1.15 -11.95
N HIS A 44 10.02 1.09 -10.63
CA HIS A 44 9.72 -0.11 -9.86
C HIS A 44 8.25 -0.51 -9.99
N PHE A 45 7.32 0.43 -9.83
CA PHE A 45 5.89 0.18 -9.97
C PHE A 45 5.51 -0.22 -11.41
N GLN A 46 6.12 0.38 -12.43
CA GLN A 46 5.95 -0.07 -13.83
C GLN A 46 6.42 -1.51 -14.04
N LYS A 47 7.57 -1.89 -13.47
CA LYS A 47 8.07 -3.28 -13.51
C LYS A 47 7.13 -4.23 -12.77
N ILE A 48 6.63 -3.85 -11.59
CA ILE A 48 5.67 -4.64 -10.80
C ILE A 48 4.36 -4.82 -11.58
N GLN A 49 3.80 -3.74 -12.13
CA GLN A 49 2.56 -3.81 -12.92
C GLN A 49 2.73 -4.70 -14.15
N ARG A 50 3.82 -4.55 -14.92
CA ARG A 50 4.09 -5.41 -16.09
C ARG A 50 4.20 -6.88 -15.73
N LYS A 51 4.81 -7.19 -14.57
CA LYS A 51 4.98 -8.58 -14.11
C LYS A 51 3.72 -9.18 -13.52
N THR A 52 2.91 -8.40 -12.80
CA THR A 52 1.76 -8.91 -12.03
C THR A 52 0.41 -8.70 -12.73
N GLY A 53 0.33 -7.76 -13.66
CA GLY A 53 -0.93 -7.32 -14.28
C GLY A 53 -1.88 -6.59 -13.32
N ILE A 54 -1.48 -6.33 -12.07
CA ILE A 54 -2.35 -5.69 -11.07
C ILE A 54 -2.44 -4.19 -11.40
N PRO A 55 -3.65 -3.60 -11.49
CA PRO A 55 -3.80 -2.16 -11.68
C PRO A 55 -3.23 -1.37 -10.50
N TYR A 56 -2.64 -0.19 -10.75
CA TYR A 56 -2.12 0.68 -9.69
C TYR A 56 -3.15 1.03 -8.62
N LYS A 57 -4.40 1.28 -9.04
CA LYS A 57 -5.55 1.52 -8.13
C LYS A 57 -5.89 0.37 -7.19
N SER A 58 -5.31 -0.80 -7.40
CA SER A 58 -5.47 -1.99 -6.56
C SER A 58 -4.24 -2.26 -5.68
N MET A 59 -3.31 -1.31 -5.59
CA MET A 59 -2.09 -1.41 -4.79
C MET A 59 -2.13 -0.46 -3.58
N LEU A 60 -1.55 -0.93 -2.48
CA LEU A 60 -1.28 -0.15 -1.27
C LEU A 60 0.24 -0.11 -1.03
N PHE A 61 0.78 1.07 -0.80
CA PHE A 61 2.22 1.30 -0.67
C PHE A 61 2.55 2.01 0.65
N PHE A 62 3.58 1.52 1.33
CA PHE A 62 4.15 2.14 2.53
C PHE A 62 5.60 2.53 2.25
N ASP A 63 5.94 3.79 2.48
CA ASP A 63 7.25 4.38 2.21
C ASP A 63 7.52 5.48 3.24
N ASP A 64 8.77 5.69 3.63
CA ASP A 64 9.19 6.69 4.60
C ASP A 64 9.55 8.05 3.95
N GLU A 65 9.59 8.14 2.62
CA GLU A 65 9.92 9.36 1.89
C GLU A 65 8.67 10.00 1.26
N ASP A 66 8.31 11.18 1.78
CA ASP A 66 7.12 11.94 1.38
C ASP A 66 7.01 12.20 -0.12
N ARG A 67 8.14 12.46 -0.79
CA ARG A 67 8.19 12.74 -2.24
C ARG A 67 7.70 11.56 -3.09
N ASN A 68 7.79 10.33 -2.58
CA ASN A 68 7.30 9.15 -3.27
C ASN A 68 5.76 9.04 -3.18
N THR A 69 5.16 9.48 -2.07
CA THR A 69 3.71 9.37 -1.86
C THR A 69 2.90 10.21 -2.84
N GLU A 70 3.35 11.43 -3.16
CA GLU A 70 2.67 12.30 -4.13
C GLU A 70 2.75 11.69 -5.54
N THR A 71 3.93 11.22 -5.94
CA THR A 71 4.15 10.64 -7.26
C THR A 71 3.35 9.35 -7.45
N MET A 72 3.35 8.47 -6.44
CA MET A 72 2.59 7.21 -6.48
C MET A 72 1.08 7.46 -6.45
N SER A 73 0.62 8.46 -5.71
CA SER A 73 -0.79 8.88 -5.71
C SER A 73 -1.25 9.33 -7.09
N LYS A 74 -0.42 10.04 -7.85
CA LYS A 74 -0.71 10.41 -9.25
C LYS A 74 -0.83 9.20 -10.18
N MET A 75 -0.12 8.11 -9.89
CA MET A 75 -0.26 6.83 -10.61
C MET A 75 -1.52 6.05 -10.21
N GLY A 76 -2.22 6.50 -9.16
CA GLY A 76 -3.41 5.85 -8.60
C GLY A 76 -3.12 4.84 -7.50
N VAL A 77 -1.87 4.70 -7.05
CA VAL A 77 -1.51 3.85 -5.91
C VAL A 77 -1.93 4.55 -4.62
N THR A 78 -2.59 3.85 -3.71
CA THR A 78 -2.81 4.39 -2.35
C THR A 78 -1.49 4.31 -1.59
N SER A 79 -0.97 5.44 -1.13
CA SER A 79 0.33 5.52 -0.46
C SER A 79 0.19 6.02 0.97
N VAL A 80 1.02 5.52 1.87
CA VAL A 80 1.06 5.88 3.29
C VAL A 80 2.50 6.21 3.67
N LEU A 81 2.73 7.43 4.17
CA LEU A 81 4.00 7.82 4.75
C LEU A 81 4.21 7.10 6.09
N VAL A 82 5.37 6.46 6.29
CA VAL A 82 5.73 5.75 7.51
C VAL A 82 7.11 6.14 8.05
N GLU A 83 7.17 7.18 8.87
CA GLU A 83 8.43 7.73 9.41
C GLU A 83 9.30 6.72 10.17
N ASN A 84 8.69 5.74 10.84
CA ASN A 84 9.39 4.73 11.65
C ASN A 84 9.05 3.30 11.20
N GLY A 85 8.83 3.13 9.90
CA GLY A 85 8.43 1.86 9.31
C GLY A 85 6.99 1.45 9.65
N VAL A 86 6.60 0.28 9.14
CA VAL A 86 5.22 -0.20 9.27
C VAL A 86 4.99 -0.90 10.60
N ASN A 87 4.03 -0.38 11.36
CA ASN A 87 3.42 -1.07 12.49
C ASN A 87 1.93 -1.39 12.20
N LEU A 88 1.26 -2.06 13.12
CA LEU A 88 -0.12 -2.51 12.93
C LEU A 88 -1.11 -1.34 12.75
N ASP A 89 -0.85 -0.21 13.41
CA ASP A 89 -1.73 0.96 13.32
C ASP A 89 -1.59 1.65 11.97
N MET A 90 -0.35 1.81 11.48
CA MET A 90 -0.10 2.31 10.12
C MET A 90 -0.68 1.37 9.06
N PHE A 91 -0.60 0.06 9.27
CA PHE A 91 -1.20 -0.91 8.35
C PHE A 91 -2.73 -0.77 8.29
N LYS A 92 -3.40 -0.64 9.44
CA LYS A 92 -4.86 -0.39 9.51
C LYS A 92 -5.24 0.95 8.86
N LEU A 93 -4.43 2.00 9.09
CA LEU A 93 -4.61 3.29 8.44
C LEU A 93 -4.53 3.15 6.92
N GLY A 94 -3.55 2.41 6.40
CA GLY A 94 -3.43 2.15 4.97
C GLY A 94 -4.63 1.42 4.36
N LEU A 95 -5.17 0.42 5.05
CA LEU A 95 -6.40 -0.25 4.62
C LEU A 95 -7.61 0.69 4.60
N SER A 96 -7.73 1.56 5.62
CA SER A 96 -8.79 2.57 5.68
C SER A 96 -8.70 3.61 4.55
N ASN A 97 -7.50 4.12 4.29
CA ASN A 97 -7.23 5.04 3.19
C ASN A 97 -7.57 4.40 1.84
N PHE A 98 -7.18 3.13 1.64
CA PHE A 98 -7.45 2.40 0.40
C PHE A 98 -8.95 2.22 0.17
N ALA A 99 -9.70 1.78 1.19
CA ALA A 99 -11.15 1.61 1.08
C ALA A 99 -11.87 2.94 0.79
N THR A 100 -11.45 4.02 1.45
CA THR A 100 -12.01 5.36 1.25
C THR A 100 -11.75 5.89 -0.17
N ASN A 101 -10.51 5.79 -0.65
CA ASN A 101 -10.14 6.19 -1.99
C ASN A 101 -10.89 5.40 -3.06
N HIS A 102 -11.16 4.11 -2.80
CA HIS A 102 -11.92 3.31 -3.73
C HIS A 102 -13.40 3.71 -3.79
N ALA A 103 -14.02 4.00 -2.65
CA ALA A 103 -15.40 4.51 -2.60
C ALA A 103 -15.55 5.87 -3.31
N ALA A 104 -14.57 6.77 -3.13
CA ALA A 104 -14.56 8.09 -3.75
C ALA A 104 -14.33 8.06 -5.28
N SER A 105 -13.70 7.01 -5.81
CA SER A 105 -13.48 6.84 -7.24
C SER A 105 -14.69 6.23 -7.96
N SER A 106 -15.47 5.38 -7.29
CA SER A 106 -16.74 4.84 -7.83
C SER A 106 -17.80 5.93 -8.02
N THR A 107 -17.88 6.89 -7.10
CA THR A 107 -18.87 7.99 -7.17
C THR A 107 -18.59 9.04 -8.25
N LYS A 108 -17.38 9.06 -8.84
CA LYS A 108 -17.01 9.96 -9.94
C LYS A 108 -17.27 9.38 -11.33
N GLN A 109 -17.51 8.09 -11.47
CA GLN A 109 -17.80 7.45 -12.76
C GLN A 109 -19.30 7.44 -13.12
N ASP A 110 -20.18 7.75 -12.15
CA ASP A 110 -21.64 7.77 -12.32
C ASP A 110 -22.22 9.18 -12.57
N LYS A 111 -21.39 10.14 -13.05
CA LYS A 111 -21.82 11.49 -13.46
C LYS A 111 -21.34 11.84 -14.86
#